data_AF-A0A5K1B441-F1
#
_entry.id   AF-A0A5K1B441-F1
#
_cell.length_a   1.000
_cell.length_b   1.000
_cell.length_c   1.000
_cell.angle_alpha   90.00
_cell.angle_beta   90.00
_cell.angle_gamma   90.00
#
_symmetry.space_group_name_H-M   'P 1'
#
loop_
_entity.id
_entity.type
_entity.pdbx_description
1 polymer ?
#
loop_
_entity_poly.entity_id
_entity_poly.type
_entity_poly.pdbx_seq_one_letter_code
_entity_poly.pdbx_strand_id
1 'polypeptide(L)'
;EEVKAVTDDEAENIILNPRFEDGLNTWSGKGCKIVLHRSMGDGKVLPMTGKVFASATDRKQNWNGIQQDITGRVQSKLAYEVTAIVRIFGNSPSADVRATLWVQNTNQQEQYIGIA
;
A
#
# COMPACT_ATOMS: atom_id res chain seq x y z
N GLU A 1 29.12 14.89 -13.24
CA GLU A 1 27.88 14.10 -13.35
C GLU A 1 26.74 15.04 -13.01
N GLU A 2 25.87 15.32 -13.96
CA GLU A 2 24.82 16.33 -13.83
C GLU A 2 23.63 15.68 -13.11
N VAL A 3 23.35 16.11 -11.88
CA VAL A 3 22.17 15.66 -11.14
C VAL A 3 20.97 16.39 -11.73
N LYS A 4 20.22 15.73 -12.62
CA LYS A 4 18.92 16.25 -13.06
C LYS A 4 17.97 16.25 -11.86
N ALA A 5 17.53 17.44 -11.46
CA ALA A 5 16.38 17.58 -10.58
C ALA A 5 15.14 17.13 -11.36
N VAL A 6 14.53 16.03 -10.91
CA VAL A 6 13.22 15.59 -11.39
C VAL A 6 12.21 16.60 -10.84
N THR A 7 11.49 17.29 -11.72
CA THR A 7 10.39 18.16 -11.31
C THR A 7 9.19 17.29 -10.91
N ASP A 8 8.36 17.76 -9.98
CA ASP A 8 7.28 16.99 -9.32
C ASP A 8 6.27 16.34 -10.30
N ASP A 9 6.15 16.89 -11.53
CA ASP A 9 5.31 16.36 -12.61
C ASP A 9 5.95 15.19 -13.40
N GLU A 10 7.26 14.94 -13.25
CA GLU A 10 8.00 13.84 -13.88
C GLU A 10 8.29 12.66 -12.93
N ALA A 11 7.95 12.78 -11.65
CA ALA A 11 8.02 11.67 -10.71
C ALA A 11 6.87 10.70 -11.01
N GLU A 12 7.07 9.83 -11.99
CA GLU A 12 6.09 8.82 -12.40
C GLU A 12 5.71 7.95 -11.19
N ASN A 13 4.44 8.06 -10.75
CA ASN A 13 3.95 7.26 -9.65
C ASN A 13 4.01 5.78 -10.03
N ILE A 14 4.89 5.03 -9.36
CA ILE A 14 5.11 3.61 -9.63
C ILE A 14 3.98 2.72 -9.10
N ILE A 15 3.11 3.25 -8.25
CA ILE A 15 1.97 2.53 -7.68
C ILE A 15 0.83 2.52 -8.70
N LEU A 16 0.40 1.32 -9.04
CA LEU A 16 -0.73 1.12 -9.94
C LEU A 16 -2.05 1.18 -9.17
N ASN A 17 -3.06 1.78 -9.80
CA ASN A 17 -4.41 1.89 -9.22
C ASN A 17 -4.39 2.38 -7.74
N PRO A 18 -3.71 3.49 -7.40
CA PRO A 18 -3.48 3.91 -6.00
C PRO A 18 -4.75 4.36 -5.28
N ARG A 19 -5.83 4.64 -6.04
CA ARG A 19 -7.14 5.06 -5.52
C ARG A 19 -8.22 3.98 -5.62
N PHE A 20 -7.85 2.76 -6.05
CA PHE A 20 -8.78 1.63 -6.20
C PHE A 20 -9.97 1.90 -7.15
N GLU A 21 -9.87 2.89 -8.05
CA GLU A 21 -10.95 3.23 -8.99
C GLU A 21 -11.16 2.12 -10.03
N ASP A 22 -10.12 1.32 -10.31
CA ASP A 22 -10.20 0.06 -11.07
C ASP A 22 -10.36 -1.16 -10.14
N GLY A 23 -11.11 -0.96 -9.05
CA GLY A 23 -11.33 -1.96 -8.02
C GLY A 23 -10.04 -2.42 -7.35
N LEU A 24 -9.90 -3.73 -7.12
CA LEU A 24 -8.72 -4.33 -6.49
C LEU A 24 -7.65 -4.75 -7.50
N ASN A 25 -7.75 -4.33 -8.77
CA ASN A 25 -6.75 -4.66 -9.77
C ASN A 25 -5.36 -4.23 -9.30
N THR A 26 -4.36 -5.09 -9.49
CA THR A 26 -2.95 -4.95 -9.04
C THR A 26 -2.71 -4.95 -7.53
N TRP A 27 -3.76 -5.09 -6.71
CA TRP A 27 -3.66 -5.19 -5.25
C TRP A 27 -4.01 -6.59 -4.77
N SER A 28 -3.35 -7.06 -3.73
CA SER A 28 -3.62 -8.36 -3.10
C SER A 28 -3.50 -8.29 -1.59
N GLY A 29 -4.07 -9.28 -0.90
CA GLY A 29 -3.86 -9.45 0.54
C GLY A 29 -2.67 -10.36 0.80
N LYS A 30 -1.76 -9.94 1.67
CA LYS A 30 -0.72 -10.80 2.25
C LYS A 30 -1.29 -11.48 3.49
N GLY A 31 -1.61 -12.77 3.39
CA GLY A 31 -2.15 -13.55 4.51
C GLY A 31 -3.55 -13.14 4.99
N CYS A 32 -4.26 -12.29 4.26
CA CYS A 32 -5.62 -11.85 4.58
C CYS A 32 -6.46 -11.67 3.33
N LYS A 33 -7.76 -11.43 3.50
CA LYS A 33 -8.63 -11.03 2.39
C LYS A 33 -8.60 -9.51 2.25
N ILE A 34 -8.86 -9.05 1.04
CA ILE A 34 -9.07 -7.62 0.76
C ILE A 34 -10.45 -7.42 0.15
N VAL A 35 -11.13 -6.37 0.60
CA VAL A 35 -12.49 -6.06 0.16
C VAL A 35 -12.56 -4.60 -0.23
N LEU A 36 -13.21 -4.32 -1.36
CA LEU A 36 -13.46 -2.96 -1.83
C LEU A 36 -14.78 -2.45 -1.25
N HIS A 37 -14.75 -1.25 -0.68
CA HIS A 37 -15.91 -0.63 -0.06
C HIS A 37 -16.17 0.76 -0.62
N ARG A 38 -17.46 1.10 -0.80
CA ARG A 38 -17.91 2.49 -0.92
C ARG A 38 -18.15 3.12 0.44
N SER A 39 -18.50 2.30 1.43
CA SER A 39 -18.68 2.68 2.82
C SER A 39 -18.57 1.45 3.73
N MET A 40 -18.24 1.67 5.01
CA MET A 40 -18.27 0.68 6.09
C MET A 40 -18.82 1.28 7.39
N GLY A 41 -19.17 0.43 8.36
CA GLY A 41 -19.59 0.84 9.70
C GLY A 41 -20.85 1.71 9.68
N ASP A 42 -21.88 1.25 8.98
CA ASP A 42 -23.17 1.93 8.84
C ASP A 42 -23.06 3.37 8.32
N GLY A 43 -22.19 3.60 7.33
CA GLY A 43 -22.01 4.93 6.72
C GLY A 43 -20.92 5.79 7.37
N LYS A 44 -20.37 5.38 8.52
CA LYS A 44 -19.40 6.19 9.28
C LYS A 44 -18.00 6.18 8.69
N VAL A 45 -17.67 5.14 7.93
CA VAL A 45 -16.40 5.06 7.20
C VAL A 45 -16.70 5.30 5.72
N LEU A 46 -16.09 6.36 5.19
CA LEU A 46 -16.15 6.77 3.80
C LEU A 46 -14.72 6.93 3.28
N PRO A 47 -14.52 6.79 1.95
CA PRO A 47 -13.22 7.09 1.35
C PRO A 47 -12.85 8.56 1.60
N MET A 48 -11.57 8.82 1.91
CA MET A 48 -11.09 10.20 2.08
C MET A 48 -11.00 10.94 0.73
N THR A 49 -10.70 10.21 -0.34
CA THR A 49 -10.72 10.71 -1.72
C THR A 49 -11.31 9.63 -2.63
N GLY A 50 -11.87 10.02 -3.78
CA GLY A 50 -12.45 9.06 -4.73
C GLY A 50 -13.78 8.46 -4.25
N LYS A 51 -14.16 7.31 -4.82
CA LYS A 51 -15.46 6.66 -4.57
C LYS A 51 -15.40 5.42 -3.70
N VAL A 52 -14.20 4.86 -3.53
CA VAL A 52 -13.98 3.57 -2.87
C VAL A 52 -12.67 3.55 -2.08
N PHE A 53 -12.57 2.61 -1.15
CA PHE A 53 -11.34 2.27 -0.44
C PHE A 53 -11.24 0.76 -0.23
N ALA A 54 -10.03 0.24 -0.07
CA ALA A 54 -9.82 -1.16 0.26
C ALA A 54 -9.70 -1.36 1.78
N SER A 55 -10.22 -2.48 2.27
CA SER A 55 -10.05 -2.92 3.67
C SER A 55 -9.35 -4.28 3.70
N ALA A 56 -8.46 -4.47 4.67
CA ALA A 56 -7.88 -5.78 4.99
C ALA A 56 -8.77 -6.47 6.03
N THR A 57 -9.29 -7.64 5.69
CA THR A 57 -10.23 -8.41 6.52
C THR A 57 -9.69 -9.81 6.81
N ASP A 58 -10.23 -10.48 7.82
CA ASP A 58 -9.76 -11.80 8.25
C ASP A 58 -8.24 -11.82 8.58
N ARG A 59 -7.71 -10.72 9.12
CA ARG A 59 -6.32 -10.65 9.61
C ARG A 59 -6.18 -11.50 10.87
N LYS A 60 -5.21 -12.40 10.88
CA LYS A 60 -4.90 -13.29 12.01
C LYS A 60 -3.53 -13.03 12.63
N GLN A 61 -2.65 -12.33 11.91
CA GLN A 61 -1.29 -12.01 12.35
C GLN A 61 -0.98 -10.54 12.03
N ASN A 62 -0.03 -9.97 12.77
CA ASN A 62 0.34 -8.56 12.67
C ASN A 62 0.93 -8.19 11.28
N TRP A 63 1.55 -9.15 10.59
CA TRP A 63 2.11 -8.98 9.25
C TRP A 63 1.07 -9.07 8.13
N ASN A 64 -0.17 -9.46 8.43
CA ASN A 64 -1.22 -9.52 7.42
C ASN A 64 -1.58 -8.10 6.96
N GLY A 65 -1.74 -7.88 5.67
CA GLY A 65 -2.02 -6.55 5.13
C GLY A 65 -2.30 -6.52 3.64
N ILE A 66 -2.53 -5.32 3.11
CA ILE A 66 -2.70 -5.07 1.68
C ILE A 66 -1.31 -4.86 1.07
N GLN A 67 -1.05 -5.44 -0.11
CA GLN A 67 0.21 -5.33 -0.82
C GLN A 67 0.01 -5.16 -2.33
N GLN A 68 1.02 -4.61 -2.99
CA GLN A 68 1.15 -4.55 -4.44
C GLN A 68 2.57 -4.94 -4.84
N ASP A 69 2.70 -5.72 -5.91
CA ASP A 69 4.00 -6.02 -6.50
C ASP A 69 4.44 -4.86 -7.41
N ILE A 70 5.54 -4.22 -7.02
CA ILE A 70 6.16 -3.10 -7.73
C ILE A 70 7.46 -3.50 -8.45
N THR A 71 7.73 -4.81 -8.55
CA THR A 71 8.88 -5.35 -9.30
C THR A 71 8.88 -4.81 -10.72
N GLY A 72 10.06 -4.40 -11.18
CA GLY A 72 10.24 -3.81 -12.50
C GLY A 72 9.86 -2.33 -12.61
N ARG A 73 9.22 -1.74 -11.58
CA ARG A 73 8.91 -0.29 -11.52
C ARG A 73 9.85 0.49 -10.61
N VAL A 74 10.62 -0.22 -9.77
CA VAL A 74 11.68 0.36 -8.95
C VAL A 74 13.00 0.43 -9.72
N GLN A 75 13.65 1.59 -9.63
CA GLN A 75 14.97 1.87 -10.21
C GLN A 75 16.02 2.00 -9.10
N SER A 76 17.21 1.43 -9.33
CA SER A 76 18.32 1.54 -8.37
C SER A 76 18.79 2.99 -8.22
N LYS A 77 19.23 3.34 -7.01
CA LYS A 77 19.76 4.67 -6.65
C LYS A 77 18.76 5.83 -6.78
N LEU A 78 17.47 5.55 -6.95
CA LEU A 78 16.41 6.56 -6.87
C LEU A 78 15.74 6.51 -5.49
N ALA A 79 15.49 7.69 -4.92
CA ALA A 79 14.70 7.81 -3.70
C ALA A 79 13.21 7.82 -4.04
N TYR A 80 12.41 7.09 -3.27
CA TYR A 80 10.96 7.03 -3.42
C TYR A 80 10.30 7.49 -2.13
N GLU A 81 9.24 8.27 -2.28
CA GLU A 81 8.33 8.61 -1.20
C GLU A 81 7.04 7.81 -1.36
N VAL A 82 6.53 7.27 -0.26
CA VAL A 82 5.23 6.59 -0.23
C VAL A 82 4.32 7.28 0.77
N THR A 83 3.14 7.68 0.31
CA THR A 83 2.11 8.26 1.15
C THR A 83 0.84 7.41 1.04
N ALA A 84 0.27 7.05 2.19
CA ALA A 84 -0.98 6.32 2.25
C ALA A 84 -1.85 6.88 3.37
N ILE A 85 -3.16 6.88 3.13
CA ILE A 85 -4.15 7.28 4.12
C ILE A 85 -4.79 6.01 4.66
N VAL A 86 -4.66 5.81 5.96
CA VAL A 86 -5.13 4.60 6.64
C VAL A 86 -6.13 4.95 7.73
N ARG A 87 -7.05 4.02 7.99
CA ARG A 87 -7.97 4.09 9.13
C ARG A 87 -8.05 2.72 9.78
N ILE A 88 -8.00 2.73 11.11
CA ILE A 88 -8.28 1.55 11.92
C ILE A 88 -9.79 1.52 12.20
N PHE A 89 -10.41 0.37 11.95
CA PHE A 89 -11.82 0.15 12.22
C PHE A 89 -11.99 -1.14 13.04
N GLY A 90 -12.63 -1.03 14.21
CA GLY A 90 -12.82 -2.13 15.15
C GLY A 90 -12.68 -1.67 16.60
N ASN A 91 -12.67 -2.63 17.54
CA ASN A 91 -12.75 -2.37 18.98
C ASN A 91 -11.40 -1.97 19.64
N SER A 92 -10.42 -1.50 18.88
CA SER A 92 -9.13 -1.05 19.43
C SER A 92 -9.03 0.47 19.43
N PRO A 93 -8.72 1.11 20.56
CA PRO A 93 -8.57 2.57 20.62
C PRO A 93 -7.32 3.08 19.89
N SER A 94 -6.31 2.22 19.71
CA SER A 94 -5.09 2.50 18.94
C SER A 94 -4.58 1.23 18.24
N ALA A 95 -3.79 1.40 17.19
CA ALA A 95 -3.02 0.31 16.59
C ALA A 95 -1.79 0.86 15.88
N ASP A 96 -0.72 0.05 15.85
CA ASP A 96 0.44 0.33 15.03
C ASP A 96 0.13 0.01 13.57
N VAL A 97 0.41 0.96 12.68
CA VAL A 97 0.39 0.75 11.24
C VAL A 97 1.83 0.82 10.75
N ARG A 98 2.23 -0.18 9.96
CA ARG A 98 3.59 -0.27 9.41
C ARG A 98 3.53 -0.36 7.90
N ALA A 99 4.47 0.30 7.24
CA ALA A 99 4.78 0.10 5.83
C ALA A 99 6.06 -0.74 5.73
N THR A 100 6.06 -1.72 4.84
CA THR A 100 7.18 -2.64 4.68
C THR A 100 7.44 -2.91 3.21
N LEU A 101 8.69 -2.77 2.79
CA LEU A 101 9.15 -3.26 1.51
C LEU A 101 9.60 -4.71 1.66
N TRP A 102 8.99 -5.60 0.90
CA TRP A 102 9.41 -7.00 0.78
C TRP A 102 10.24 -7.16 -0.48
N VAL A 103 11.45 -7.71 -0.32
CA VAL A 103 12.41 -7.93 -1.41
C VAL A 103 12.79 -9.40 -1.43
N GLN A 104 12.85 -9.98 -2.62
CA GLN A 104 13.43 -11.30 -2.84
C GLN A 104 14.78 -11.15 -3.54
N ASN A 105 15.85 -11.61 -2.89
CA ASN A 105 17.19 -11.60 -3.45
C ASN A 105 17.36 -12.70 -4.52
N THR A 106 18.42 -12.60 -5.32
CA THR A 106 18.73 -13.60 -6.37
C THR A 106 18.95 -15.02 -5.82
N ASN A 107 19.32 -15.14 -4.55
CA ASN A 107 19.44 -16.41 -3.83
C ASN A 107 18.10 -16.89 -3.22
N GLN A 108 16.97 -16.30 -3.64
CA GLN A 108 15.60 -16.56 -3.17
C GLN A 108 15.33 -16.22 -1.71
N GLN A 109 16.29 -15.60 -1.00
CA GLN A 109 16.06 -15.15 0.37
C GLN A 109 15.16 -13.92 0.38
N GLU A 110 14.17 -13.95 1.26
CA GLU A 110 13.27 -12.83 1.49
C GLU A 110 13.83 -11.88 2.56
N GLN A 111 13.68 -10.59 2.31
CA GLN A 111 13.99 -9.54 3.27
C GLN A 111 12.79 -8.61 3.42
N TYR A 112 12.53 -8.19 4.66
CA TYR A 112 11.45 -7.27 5.03
C TYR A 112 12.07 -6.00 5.62
N ILE A 113 11.87 -4.87 4.94
CA ILE A 113 12.46 -3.58 5.29
C ILE A 113 11.34 -2.67 5.75
N GLY A 114 11.33 -2.30 7.04
CA GLY A 114 10.39 -1.32 7.57
C GLY A 114 10.71 0.07 7.03
N ILE A 115 9.70 0.78 6.51
CA ILE A 115 9.87 2.12 5.93
C ILE A 115 8.96 3.18 6.58
N ALA A 116 7.98 2.76 7.40
CA ALA A 116 7.21 3.58 8.34
C ALA A 116 6.53 2.67 9.39
#